data_AF-A0A401IPZ3-F1
#
_entry.id   AF-A0A401IPZ3-F1
#
_cell.length_a   1.000
_cell.length_b   1.000
_cell.length_c   1.000
_cell.angle_alpha   90.00
_cell.angle_beta   90.00
_cell.angle_gamma   90.00
#
_symmetry.space_group_name_H-M   'P 1'
#
loop_
_entity.id
_entity.type
_entity.pdbx_description
1 polymer ?
#
loop_
_entity_poly.entity_id
_entity_poly.type
_entity_poly.pdbx_seq_one_letter_code
_entity_poly.pdbx_strand_id
1 'polypeptide(L)'
;MLTNSQIKKFFVDKENVPCPITNRLIENGYRQKSGGYLSYANELGVKNPTQYWHLMKSWSSRSADDAKFTRAIQCGELIFWMAEVSEAVDQDTLNRLADLIIDQYVNNRRVGNKIIQETCFSKIEVKVSTSTNSVRSIRLDEQHSPNDR
;
A
#
# COMPACT_ATOMS: atom_id res chain seq x y z
N MET A 1 1.28 -2.18 13.68
CA MET A 1 1.67 -3.34 12.85
C MET A 1 0.43 -3.97 12.26
N LEU A 2 0.31 -3.94 10.93
CA LEU A 2 -0.79 -4.55 10.19
C LEU A 2 -0.54 -6.04 9.95
N THR A 3 -1.58 -6.87 10.00
CA THR A 3 -1.52 -8.25 9.51
C THR A 3 -1.86 -8.35 8.03
N ASN A 4 -1.44 -9.42 7.37
CA ASN A 4 -1.82 -9.71 6.00
C ASN A 4 -3.36 -9.74 5.83
N SER A 5 -4.09 -10.30 6.78
CA SER A 5 -5.57 -10.27 6.78
C SER A 5 -6.13 -8.84 6.77
N GLN A 6 -5.56 -7.91 7.56
CA GLN A 6 -5.97 -6.50 7.55
C GLN A 6 -5.63 -5.82 6.22
N ILE A 7 -4.43 -6.05 5.69
CA ILE A 7 -4.00 -5.55 4.37
C ILE A 7 -4.94 -6.04 3.28
N LYS A 8 -5.15 -7.36 3.21
CA LYS A 8 -6.01 -8.01 2.22
C LYS A 8 -7.42 -7.43 2.27
N LYS A 9 -8.02 -7.35 3.46
CA LYS A 9 -9.37 -6.79 3.61
C LYS A 9 -9.47 -5.33 3.16
N PHE A 10 -8.46 -4.52 3.42
CA PHE A 10 -8.49 -3.09 3.11
C PHE A 10 -8.21 -2.78 1.64
N PHE A 11 -7.28 -3.50 1.00
CA PHE A 11 -6.80 -3.19 -0.35
C PHE A 11 -7.40 -4.05 -1.47
N VAL A 12 -8.21 -5.07 -1.15
CA VAL A 12 -8.75 -6.01 -2.16
C VAL A 12 -9.53 -5.33 -3.29
N ASP A 13 -10.20 -4.21 -3.02
CA ASP A 13 -11.04 -3.47 -3.97
C ASP A 13 -10.30 -2.27 -4.60
N LYS A 14 -8.99 -2.13 -4.37
CA LYS A 14 -8.20 -0.97 -4.82
C LYS A 14 -7.46 -1.18 -6.15
N GLU A 15 -7.73 -2.26 -6.87
CA GLU A 15 -7.07 -2.58 -8.15
C GLU A 15 -7.22 -1.48 -9.20
N ASN A 16 -8.41 -0.90 -9.30
CA ASN A 16 -8.77 0.08 -10.32
C ASN A 16 -8.90 1.51 -9.79
N VAL A 17 -8.50 1.76 -8.53
CA VAL A 17 -8.55 3.12 -7.98
C VAL A 17 -7.48 3.98 -8.67
N PRO A 18 -7.86 5.16 -9.20
CA PRO A 18 -6.90 6.07 -9.82
C PRO A 18 -5.77 6.44 -8.86
N CYS A 19 -4.53 6.38 -9.35
CA CYS A 19 -3.33 6.75 -8.61
C CYS A 19 -2.41 7.66 -9.45
N PRO A 20 -2.90 8.84 -9.90
CA PRO A 20 -2.16 9.73 -10.79
C PRO A 20 -0.80 10.18 -10.23
N ILE A 21 -0.66 10.35 -8.92
CA ILE A 21 0.60 10.82 -8.31
C ILE A 21 1.63 9.68 -8.31
N THR A 22 1.21 8.46 -7.98
CA THR A 22 2.04 7.25 -8.11
C THR A 22 2.46 7.02 -9.56
N ASN A 23 1.53 7.17 -10.52
CA ASN A 23 1.83 7.02 -11.94
C ASN A 23 2.90 8.03 -12.38
N ARG A 24 2.74 9.31 -12.01
CA ARG A 24 3.74 10.36 -12.28
C ARG A 24 5.11 9.99 -11.73
N LEU A 25 5.17 9.49 -10.50
CA LEU A 25 6.42 9.06 -9.85
C LEU A 25 7.12 7.94 -10.65
N ILE A 26 6.36 6.90 -11.06
CA ILE A 26 6.87 5.75 -11.81
C ILE A 26 7.28 6.14 -13.25
N GLU A 27 6.48 6.97 -13.91
CA GLU A 27 6.72 7.46 -15.27
C GLU A 27 7.97 8.34 -15.36
N ASN A 28 8.28 9.10 -14.29
CA ASN A 28 9.53 9.85 -14.17
C ASN A 28 10.74 8.98 -13.78
N GLY A 29 10.59 7.65 -13.78
CA GLY A 29 11.71 6.71 -13.66
C GLY A 29 12.00 6.24 -12.24
N TYR A 30 11.22 6.65 -11.24
CA TYR A 30 11.32 6.12 -9.88
C TYR A 30 10.68 4.73 -9.80
N ARG A 31 11.36 3.74 -10.37
CA ARG A 31 10.85 2.36 -10.46
C ARG A 31 11.87 1.29 -10.11
N GLN A 32 11.41 0.19 -9.53
CA GLN A 32 12.22 -1.00 -9.33
C GLN A 32 12.54 -1.60 -10.70
N LYS A 33 13.82 -1.91 -10.91
CA LYS A 33 14.32 -2.43 -12.19
C LYS A 33 14.39 -3.95 -12.25
N SER A 34 14.55 -4.61 -11.10
CA SER A 34 14.69 -6.06 -11.01
C SER A 34 14.43 -6.57 -9.58
N GLY A 35 14.34 -7.90 -9.43
CA GLY A 35 14.25 -8.57 -8.14
C GLY A 35 12.86 -8.51 -7.49
N GLY A 36 12.72 -9.27 -6.39
CA GLY A 36 11.50 -9.31 -5.58
C GLY A 36 10.26 -9.67 -6.40
N TYR A 37 9.23 -8.82 -6.34
CA TYR A 37 7.98 -9.04 -7.05
C TYR A 37 8.13 -9.07 -8.58
N LEU A 38 9.14 -8.40 -9.15
CA LEU A 38 9.38 -8.42 -10.60
C LEU A 38 9.89 -9.78 -11.06
N SER A 39 10.77 -10.42 -10.29
CA SER A 39 11.23 -11.79 -10.57
C SER A 39 10.05 -12.75 -10.53
N TYR A 40 9.21 -12.64 -9.49
CA TYR A 40 8.03 -13.47 -9.36
C TYR A 40 7.00 -13.22 -10.47
N ALA A 41 6.80 -11.97 -10.89
CA ALA A 41 5.94 -11.64 -12.02
C ALA A 41 6.45 -12.28 -13.31
N ASN A 42 7.76 -12.23 -13.55
CA ASN A 42 8.39 -12.82 -14.72
C ASN A 42 8.24 -14.36 -14.74
N GLU A 43 8.43 -15.04 -13.60
CA GLU A 43 8.20 -16.48 -13.45
C GLU A 43 6.76 -16.88 -13.83
N LEU A 44 5.79 -16.01 -13.56
CA LEU A 44 4.37 -16.20 -13.88
C LEU A 44 3.96 -15.65 -15.26
N GLY A 45 4.90 -15.11 -16.05
CA GLY A 45 4.59 -14.49 -17.34
C GLY A 45 3.79 -13.18 -17.27
N VAL A 46 3.70 -12.55 -16.10
CA VAL A 46 2.99 -11.28 -15.88
C VAL A 46 3.86 -10.13 -16.39
N LYS A 47 3.43 -9.49 -17.48
CA LYS A 47 4.07 -8.29 -18.02
C LYS A 47 3.59 -7.05 -17.27
N ASN A 48 4.52 -6.17 -16.93
CA ASN A 48 4.24 -4.88 -16.28
C ASN A 48 3.33 -4.99 -15.03
N PRO A 49 3.74 -5.76 -13.99
CA PRO A 49 2.94 -5.90 -12.78
C PRO A 49 2.69 -4.53 -12.11
N THR A 50 1.43 -4.26 -11.78
CA THR A 50 1.00 -3.05 -11.06
C THR A 50 1.39 -3.09 -9.58
N GLN A 51 1.28 -1.96 -8.87
CA GLN A 51 1.49 -1.94 -7.42
C GLN A 51 0.39 -2.70 -6.65
N TYR A 52 -0.84 -2.74 -7.18
CA TYR A 52 -1.86 -3.66 -6.68
C TYR A 52 -1.43 -5.11 -6.82
N TRP A 53 -0.92 -5.52 -8.00
CA TRP A 53 -0.41 -6.87 -8.21
C TRP A 53 0.74 -7.18 -7.25
N HIS A 54 1.66 -6.24 -7.06
CA HIS A 54 2.76 -6.35 -6.11
C HIS A 54 2.25 -6.61 -4.67
N LEU A 55 1.26 -5.85 -4.19
CA LEU A 55 0.71 -6.06 -2.85
C LEU A 55 -0.10 -7.35 -2.76
N MET A 56 -1.12 -7.48 -3.62
CA MET A 56 -2.18 -8.47 -3.45
C MET A 56 -1.82 -9.84 -4.04
N LYS A 57 -1.16 -9.85 -5.20
CA LYS A 57 -0.87 -11.07 -5.96
C LYS A 57 0.55 -11.60 -5.71
N SER A 58 1.49 -10.74 -5.30
CA SER A 58 2.84 -11.15 -4.92
C SER A 58 3.00 -11.28 -3.40
N TRP A 59 2.86 -10.20 -2.62
CA TRP A 59 3.14 -10.28 -1.19
C TRP A 59 2.03 -11.00 -0.39
N SER A 60 0.78 -10.55 -0.52
CA SER A 60 -0.34 -10.99 0.32
C SER A 60 -0.73 -12.45 0.06
N SER A 61 -0.86 -12.85 -1.20
CA SER A 61 -1.20 -14.23 -1.59
C SER A 61 -0.18 -15.28 -1.15
N ARG A 62 1.08 -14.88 -0.97
CA ARG A 62 2.21 -15.74 -0.57
C ARG A 62 2.54 -15.68 0.92
N SER A 63 1.78 -14.88 1.67
CA SER A 63 1.99 -14.68 3.10
C SER A 63 0.86 -15.35 3.89
N ALA A 64 1.16 -15.87 5.08
CA ALA A 64 0.13 -16.31 6.02
C ALA A 64 -0.78 -15.14 6.43
N ASP A 65 -2.02 -15.40 6.86
CA ASP A 65 -2.99 -14.36 7.22
C ASP A 65 -2.54 -13.47 8.40
N ASP A 66 -1.74 -14.02 9.32
CA ASP A 66 -1.22 -13.33 10.50
C ASP A 66 0.16 -12.68 10.28
N ALA A 67 0.77 -12.91 9.10
CA ALA A 67 2.05 -12.34 8.71
C ALA A 67 2.03 -10.82 8.83
N LYS A 68 3.11 -10.25 9.35
CA LYS A 68 3.18 -8.82 9.68
C LYS A 68 3.65 -8.01 8.47
N PHE A 69 2.87 -7.00 8.10
CA PHE A 69 3.32 -5.95 7.20
C PHE A 69 4.02 -4.88 8.03
N THR A 70 5.36 -4.90 8.01
CA THR A 70 6.22 -4.03 8.84
C THR A 70 7.11 -3.15 7.96
N ARG A 71 7.89 -2.27 8.60
CA ARG A 71 8.90 -1.43 7.95
C ARG A 71 10.04 -2.22 7.28
N ALA A 72 10.06 -3.56 7.39
CA ALA A 72 10.91 -4.40 6.56
C ALA A 72 10.52 -4.34 5.07
N ILE A 73 9.28 -3.95 4.75
CA ILE A 73 8.86 -3.64 3.38
C ILE A 73 9.40 -2.25 3.01
N GLN A 74 10.36 -2.21 2.09
CA GLN A 74 11.10 -0.99 1.72
C GLN A 74 10.85 -0.53 0.28
N CYS A 75 9.96 -1.18 -0.48
CA CYS A 75 9.68 -0.75 -1.85
C CYS A 75 8.89 0.57 -1.82
N GLY A 76 9.54 1.67 -2.19
CA GLY A 76 8.95 3.00 -2.15
C GLY A 76 7.71 3.13 -3.03
N GLU A 77 7.72 2.57 -4.25
CA GLU A 77 6.56 2.60 -5.15
C GLU A 77 5.32 1.95 -4.53
N LEU A 78 5.51 0.82 -3.86
CA LEU A 78 4.42 0.11 -3.19
C LEU A 78 3.85 0.96 -2.05
N ILE A 79 4.72 1.49 -1.19
CA ILE A 79 4.31 2.31 -0.05
C ILE A 79 3.62 3.60 -0.52
N PHE A 80 4.14 4.21 -1.59
CA PHE A 80 3.59 5.43 -2.17
C PHE A 80 2.20 5.18 -2.77
N TRP A 81 2.04 4.10 -3.54
CA TRP A 81 0.74 3.66 -4.06
C TRP A 81 -0.26 3.38 -2.94
N MET A 82 0.17 2.63 -1.91
CA MET A 82 -0.68 2.35 -0.75
C MET A 82 -1.14 3.63 -0.05
N ALA A 83 -0.26 4.64 0.06
CA ALA A 83 -0.61 5.93 0.65
C ALA A 83 -1.69 6.67 -0.15
N GLU A 84 -1.56 6.68 -1.49
CA GLU A 84 -2.49 7.34 -2.40
C GLU A 84 -3.87 6.70 -2.39
N VAL A 85 -3.95 5.39 -2.71
CA VAL A 85 -5.24 4.71 -2.89
C VAL A 85 -5.99 4.46 -1.58
N SER A 86 -5.32 4.62 -0.45
CA SER A 86 -5.95 4.59 0.88
C SER A 86 -6.33 5.98 1.38
N GLU A 87 -5.91 7.05 0.70
CA GLU A 87 -6.01 8.43 1.18
C GLU A 87 -5.45 8.57 2.61
N ALA A 88 -4.37 7.85 2.90
CA ALA A 88 -3.68 7.94 4.19
C ALA A 88 -2.82 9.21 4.28
N VAL A 89 -2.41 9.73 3.12
CA VAL A 89 -1.67 10.98 2.98
C VAL A 89 -2.49 11.89 2.07
N ASP A 90 -2.67 13.14 2.48
CA ASP A 90 -3.35 14.15 1.68
C ASP A 90 -2.60 14.41 0.36
N GLN A 91 -3.35 14.80 -0.68
CA GLN A 91 -2.81 14.94 -2.02
C GLN A 91 -1.69 16.00 -2.12
N ASP A 92 -1.78 17.11 -1.37
CA ASP A 92 -0.75 18.16 -1.40
C ASP A 92 0.58 17.69 -0.81
N THR A 93 0.53 16.95 0.30
CA THR A 93 1.72 16.33 0.89
C THR A 93 2.29 15.27 -0.04
N LEU A 94 1.43 14.45 -0.65
CA LEU A 94 1.87 13.40 -1.56
C LEU A 94 2.47 13.96 -2.85
N ASN A 95 1.91 15.04 -3.40
CA ASN A 95 2.47 15.74 -4.56
C ASN A 95 3.85 16.33 -4.26
N ARG A 96 4.01 17.05 -3.14
CA ARG A 96 5.32 17.59 -2.72
C ARG A 96 6.35 16.50 -2.51
N LEU A 97 5.93 15.35 -1.96
CA LEU A 97 6.80 14.19 -1.81
C LEU A 97 7.21 13.62 -3.18
N ALA A 98 6.27 13.49 -4.13
CA ALA A 98 6.61 13.05 -5.47
C ALA A 98 7.61 13.99 -6.15
N ASP A 99 7.39 15.31 -6.08
CA ASP A 99 8.29 16.30 -6.67
C ASP A 99 9.69 16.19 -6.08
N LEU A 100 9.80 16.11 -4.73
CA LEU A 100 11.08 15.90 -4.04
C LEU A 100 11.80 14.63 -4.52
N ILE A 101 11.07 13.52 -4.64
CA ILE A 101 11.65 12.23 -5.05
C ILE A 101 12.11 12.26 -6.50
N ILE A 102 11.32 12.85 -7.40
CA ILE A 102 11.64 13.01 -8.81
C ILE A 102 12.89 13.88 -8.96
N ASP A 103 12.91 15.04 -8.31
CA ASP A 103 13.97 16.04 -8.49
C ASP A 103 15.32 15.59 -7.90
N GLN A 104 15.30 14.93 -6.73
CA GLN A 104 16.52 14.69 -5.96
C GLN A 104 16.91 13.22 -5.84
N TYR A 105 15.96 12.29 -5.96
CA TYR A 105 16.16 10.90 -5.54
C TYR A 105 15.83 9.86 -6.61
N VAL A 106 15.50 10.26 -7.84
CA VAL A 106 15.21 9.32 -8.95
C VAL A 106 16.35 8.31 -9.17
N ASN A 107 17.60 8.77 -9.07
CA ASN A 107 18.79 7.95 -9.21
C ASN A 107 19.32 7.37 -7.88
N ASN A 108 18.72 7.74 -6.75
CA ASN A 108 19.08 7.26 -5.41
C ASN A 108 17.86 6.68 -4.67
N ARG A 109 17.30 5.61 -5.26
CA ARG A 109 16.12 4.92 -4.72
C ARG A 109 16.28 4.43 -3.29
N ARG A 110 17.50 4.15 -2.80
CA ARG A 110 17.70 3.74 -1.40
C ARG A 110 17.28 4.86 -0.45
N VAL A 111 17.74 6.09 -0.70
CA VAL A 111 17.40 7.25 0.11
C VAL A 111 15.94 7.65 -0.13
N GLY A 112 15.49 7.67 -1.38
CA GLY A 112 14.09 7.96 -1.72
C GLY A 112 13.10 7.00 -1.03
N ASN A 113 13.39 5.70 -1.01
CA ASN A 113 12.54 4.69 -0.37
C ASN A 113 12.43 4.92 1.12
N LYS A 114 13.53 5.33 1.76
CA LYS A 114 13.55 5.67 3.18
C LYS A 114 12.66 6.88 3.46
N ILE A 115 12.78 7.95 2.69
CA ILE A 115 11.97 9.17 2.83
C ILE A 115 10.47 8.85 2.64
N ILE A 116 10.13 8.08 1.60
CA ILE A 116 8.74 7.63 1.35
C ILE A 116 8.23 6.81 2.53
N GLN A 117 9.01 5.84 3.02
CA GLN A 117 8.60 5.01 4.16
C GLN A 117 8.41 5.84 5.43
N GLU A 118 9.31 6.77 5.74
CA GLU A 118 9.21 7.66 6.89
C GLU A 118 7.96 8.55 6.82
N THR A 119 7.63 9.04 5.63
CA THR A 119 6.48 9.94 5.40
C THR A 119 5.14 9.20 5.44
N CYS A 120 5.07 8.03 4.80
CA CYS A 120 3.79 7.38 4.50
C CYS A 120 3.43 6.22 5.43
N PHE A 121 4.41 5.44 5.91
CA PHE A 121 4.13 4.12 6.48
C PHE A 121 3.22 4.16 7.71
N SER A 122 3.52 5.02 8.69
CA SER A 122 2.71 5.11 9.91
C SER A 122 1.32 5.68 9.64
N LYS A 123 1.16 6.55 8.63
CA LYS A 123 -0.16 7.07 8.23
C LYS A 123 -1.03 5.96 7.61
N ILE A 124 -0.44 5.11 6.77
CA ILE A 124 -1.09 3.91 6.24
C ILE A 124 -1.50 2.96 7.38
N GLU A 125 -0.60 2.71 8.34
CA GLU A 125 -0.91 1.86 9.50
C GLU A 125 -2.13 2.37 10.26
N VAL A 126 -2.19 3.67 10.53
CA VAL A 126 -3.34 4.30 11.19
C VAL A 126 -4.60 4.16 10.35
N LYS A 127 -4.56 4.51 9.07
CA LYS A 127 -5.73 4.45 8.16
C LYS A 127 -6.33 3.04 8.11
N VAL A 128 -5.50 2.02 7.86
CA VAL A 128 -5.95 0.63 7.77
C VAL A 128 -6.49 0.14 9.11
N SER A 129 -5.82 0.46 10.22
CA SER A 129 -6.26 0.04 11.56
C SER A 129 -7.63 0.63 11.90
N THR A 130 -7.84 1.92 11.67
CA THR A 130 -9.11 2.61 11.93
C THR A 130 -10.27 2.01 11.12
N SER A 131 -10.06 1.76 9.82
CA SER A 131 -11.07 1.11 8.98
C SER A 131 -11.39 -0.31 9.42
N THR A 132 -10.40 -1.07 9.89
CA THR A 132 -10.65 -2.43 10.41
C THR A 132 -11.44 -2.44 11.72
N ASN A 133 -11.24 -1.45 12.57
CA ASN A 133 -11.97 -1.29 13.83
C ASN A 133 -13.40 -0.80 13.61
N SER A 134 -13.61 0.15 12.70
CA SER A 134 -14.94 0.66 12.35
C SER A 134 -15.87 -0.44 11.81
N VAL A 135 -15.34 -1.39 11.03
CA VAL A 135 -16.12 -2.55 10.57
C VAL A 135 -16.45 -3.53 11.70
N ARG A 136 -15.66 -3.59 12.77
CA ARG A 136 -15.96 -4.44 13.94
C ARG A 136 -17.04 -3.84 14.83
N SER A 137 -17.06 -2.53 15.02
CA SER A 137 -18.12 -1.86 15.80
C SER A 137 -19.49 -1.97 15.13
N ILE A 138 -19.57 -1.79 13.81
CA ILE A 138 -20.86 -1.93 13.07
C ILE A 138 -21.45 -3.34 13.22
N ARG A 139 -20.62 -4.38 13.26
CA ARG A 139 -21.08 -5.78 13.38
C ARG A 139 -21.51 -6.18 14.79
N LEU A 140 -21.18 -5.39 15.81
CA LEU A 140 -21.63 -5.64 17.20
C LEU A 140 -22.99 -5.00 17.47
N ASP A 141 -23.34 -3.92 16.77
CA ASP A 141 -24.63 -3.23 16.92
C ASP A 141 -25.80 -4.00 16.28
N GLU A 142 -25.54 -4.90 15.32
CA GLU A 142 -26.56 -5.77 14.70
C GLU A 142 -26.96 -6.99 15.57
N GLN A 143 -26.34 -7.20 16.74
CA GLN A 143 -26.67 -8.33 17.63
C GLN A 143 -27.50 -7.96 18.87
N HIS A 144 -27.97 -6.73 19.01
CA HIS A 144 -28.97 -6.38 20.03
C HIS A 144 -30.32 -6.09 19.39
N SER A 145 -31.03 -7.17 19.02
CA SER A 145 -32.49 -7.13 18.99
C SER A 145 -32.98 -7.38 20.42
N PRO A 146 -33.61 -6.40 21.10
CA PRO A 146 -34.26 -6.69 22.37
C PRO A 146 -35.46 -7.57 22.04
N ASN A 147 -35.36 -8.85 22.43
CA ASN A 147 -36.52 -9.72 22.44
C ASN A 147 -37.41 -9.25 23.60
N ASP A 148 -38.19 -8.21 23.35
CA ASP A 148 -39.22 -7.71 24.24
C ASP A 148 -40.51 -8.51 24.02
N ARG A 149 -40.89 -9.23 25.09
CA ARG A 149 -42.18 -9.86 25.40
C ARG A 149 -42.48 -11.26 24.86
#